data_AF-A0A383DAZ8-F1
#
_entry.id   AF-A0A383DAZ8-F1
#
_cell.length_a   1.000
_cell.length_b   1.000
_cell.length_c   1.000
_cell.angle_alpha   90.00
_cell.angle_beta   90.00
_cell.angle_gamma   90.00
#
_symmetry.space_group_name_H-M   'P 1'
#
loop_
_entity.id
_entity.type
_entity.pdbx_description
1 polymer ?
#
loop_
_entity_poly.entity_id
_entity_poly.type
_entity_poly.pdbx_seq_one_letter_code
_entity_poly.pdbx_strand_id
1 'polypeptide(L)'
;PGMNQLWGHPVQNNWRTISPTGADLNNIPIFMECWRWGGAPYDSGPNALPPPAENSLTHGMGRFCLNRHDGFANGCMMDLSVRPIRLKALWGLKWHKKTNTNYRPAWPFWMSKMPGK
;
A
#
# COMPACT_ATOMS: atom_id res chain seq x y z
N PRO A 1 -29.46 8.93 -2.16
CA PRO A 1 -28.74 7.65 -1.93
C PRO A 1 -27.22 7.87 -1.97
N GLY A 2 -26.50 7.48 -0.91
CA GLY A 2 -25.04 7.63 -0.86
C GLY A 2 -24.31 6.66 -1.79
N MET A 3 -23.15 7.07 -2.30
CA MET A 3 -22.26 6.19 -3.07
C MET A 3 -21.77 5.04 -2.17
N ASN A 4 -22.08 3.79 -2.53
CA ASN A 4 -21.64 2.60 -1.77
C ASN A 4 -20.28 2.05 -2.22
N GLN A 5 -19.89 2.34 -3.46
CA GLN A 5 -18.62 1.93 -4.05
C GLN A 5 -17.93 3.10 -4.75
N LEU A 6 -16.62 3.21 -4.58
CA LEU A 6 -15.76 4.14 -5.28
C LEU A 6 -14.69 3.33 -6.00
N TRP A 7 -14.61 3.44 -7.33
CA TRP A 7 -13.69 2.66 -8.17
C TRP A 7 -13.75 1.13 -7.93
N GLY A 8 -14.96 0.59 -7.69
CA GLY A 8 -15.17 -0.83 -7.40
C GLY A 8 -14.89 -1.26 -5.95
N HIS A 9 -14.50 -0.32 -5.08
CA HIS A 9 -14.16 -0.62 -3.68
C HIS A 9 -15.22 -0.07 -2.71
N PRO A 10 -15.56 -0.80 -1.63
CA PRO A 10 -16.55 -0.35 -0.65
C PRO A 10 -16.12 0.94 0.07
N VAL A 11 -16.93 2.00 -0.02
CA VAL A 11 -16.59 3.30 0.61
C VAL A 11 -16.55 3.25 2.14
N GLN A 12 -17.12 2.20 2.74
CA GLN A 12 -17.07 1.95 4.18
C GLN A 12 -15.62 1.72 4.68
N ASN A 13 -14.74 1.24 3.79
CA ASN A 13 -13.34 0.95 4.13
C ASN A 13 -12.47 2.21 4.17
N ASN A 14 -12.91 3.31 3.54
CA ASN A 14 -12.11 4.54 3.46
C ASN A 14 -11.89 5.15 4.84
N TRP A 15 -10.69 5.70 5.04
CA TRP A 15 -10.44 6.68 6.09
C TRP A 15 -11.28 7.93 5.83
N ARG A 16 -11.92 8.46 6.88
CA ARG A 16 -12.85 9.61 6.79
C ARG A 16 -12.40 10.79 7.65
N THR A 17 -11.35 10.59 8.43
CA THR A 17 -10.70 11.58 9.29
C THR A 17 -9.21 11.29 9.28
N ILE A 18 -8.39 12.31 9.52
CA ILE A 18 -6.93 12.22 9.64
C ILE A 18 -6.49 11.75 11.03
N SER A 19 -7.40 11.67 12.01
CA SER A 19 -7.09 11.24 13.38
C SER A 19 -8.06 10.16 13.89
N PRO A 20 -8.14 8.99 13.23
CA PRO A 20 -8.98 7.89 13.69
C PRO A 20 -8.52 7.36 15.06
N THR A 21 -9.43 7.31 16.03
CA THR A 21 -9.18 6.75 17.37
C THR A 21 -8.78 5.27 17.29
N GLY A 22 -7.80 4.87 18.09
CA GLY A 22 -7.38 3.46 18.23
C GLY A 22 -6.60 2.90 17.03
N ALA A 23 -6.15 3.76 16.11
CA ALA A 23 -5.31 3.36 15.00
C ALA A 23 -3.87 3.86 15.18
N ASP A 24 -2.90 3.04 14.77
CA ASP A 24 -1.51 3.46 14.63
C ASP A 24 -1.38 4.38 13.41
N LEU A 25 -1.31 5.69 13.67
CA LEU A 25 -1.23 6.71 12.65
C LEU A 25 0.09 6.66 11.87
N ASN A 26 1.16 6.08 12.44
CA ASN A 26 2.45 5.90 11.76
C ASN A 26 2.41 4.78 10.71
N ASN A 27 1.39 3.92 10.76
CA ASN A 27 1.23 2.81 9.83
C ASN A 27 0.14 3.04 8.77
N ILE A 28 -0.50 4.23 8.75
CA ILE A 28 -1.50 4.59 7.74
C ILE A 28 -0.86 5.56 6.73
N PRO A 29 -0.71 5.18 5.45
CA PRO A 29 -0.15 6.06 4.43
C PRO A 29 -1.17 7.13 3.99
N ILE A 30 -0.75 8.39 3.90
CA ILE A 30 -1.52 9.48 3.28
C ILE A 30 -1.00 9.76 1.86
N PHE A 31 0.32 9.83 1.71
CA PHE A 31 0.96 10.10 0.43
C PHE A 31 2.12 9.16 0.23
N MET A 32 2.20 8.55 -0.95
CA MET A 32 3.17 7.53 -1.27
C MET A 32 3.70 7.76 -2.67
N GLU A 33 4.97 7.43 -2.84
CA GLU A 33 5.55 7.22 -4.15
C GLU A 33 4.70 6.26 -4.98
N CYS A 34 4.37 6.68 -6.21
CA CYS A 34 3.45 5.94 -7.05
C CYS A 34 3.73 6.18 -8.54
N TRP A 35 3.52 5.15 -9.35
CA TRP A 35 3.69 5.23 -10.81
C TRP A 35 2.53 5.98 -11.50
N ARG A 36 1.32 5.86 -10.94
CA ARG A 36 0.10 6.46 -11.50
C ARG A 36 -0.75 7.07 -10.39
N TRP A 37 -1.68 7.94 -10.75
CA TRP A 37 -2.64 8.48 -9.79
C TRP A 37 -3.44 7.36 -9.11
N GLY A 38 -3.23 7.23 -7.79
CA GLY A 38 -3.85 6.22 -6.92
C GLY A 38 -3.53 4.77 -7.27
N GLY A 39 -4.03 3.83 -6.47
CA GLY A 39 -3.89 2.41 -6.78
C GLY A 39 -4.84 1.45 -6.07
N ALA A 40 -5.54 1.88 -5.02
CA ALA A 40 -6.46 1.04 -4.25
C ALA A 40 -5.88 -0.35 -3.89
N PRO A 41 -4.74 -0.39 -3.18
CA PRO A 41 -4.18 -1.64 -2.70
C PRO A 41 -5.16 -2.29 -1.72
N TYR A 42 -5.39 -3.58 -1.94
CA TYR A 42 -6.28 -4.44 -1.16
C TYR A 42 -5.56 -5.75 -0.90
N ASP A 43 -6.04 -6.51 0.07
CA ASP A 43 -5.39 -7.76 0.52
C ASP A 43 -5.89 -9.00 -0.25
N SER A 44 -6.54 -8.81 -1.39
CA SER A 44 -7.01 -9.89 -2.26
C SER A 44 -6.97 -9.53 -3.75
N GLY A 45 -6.98 -10.57 -4.58
CA GLY A 45 -7.01 -10.45 -6.03
C GLY A 45 -5.75 -9.79 -6.61
N PRO A 46 -5.83 -9.27 -7.84
CA PRO A 46 -4.66 -8.69 -8.53
C PRO A 46 -4.10 -7.45 -7.81
N ASN A 47 -4.91 -6.75 -7.01
CA ASN A 47 -4.46 -5.56 -6.29
C ASN A 47 -3.54 -5.87 -5.10
N ALA A 48 -3.52 -7.12 -4.64
CA ALA A 48 -2.66 -7.59 -3.56
C ALA A 48 -1.31 -8.10 -4.04
N LEU A 49 -1.14 -8.33 -5.34
CA LEU A 49 0.04 -9.01 -5.86
C LEU A 49 1.20 -8.02 -6.08
N PRO A 50 2.44 -8.45 -5.79
CA PRO A 50 3.63 -7.69 -6.18
C PRO A 50 3.76 -7.62 -7.70
N PRO A 51 4.44 -6.61 -8.24
CA PRO A 51 4.68 -6.55 -9.68
C PRO A 51 5.56 -7.74 -10.10
N PRO A 52 5.24 -8.43 -11.22
CA PRO A 52 5.94 -9.66 -11.61
C PRO A 52 7.41 -9.45 -11.97
N ALA A 53 7.77 -8.23 -12.38
CA ALA A 53 9.13 -7.77 -12.63
C ALA A 53 9.30 -6.36 -12.04
N GLU A 54 10.54 -5.97 -11.77
CA GLU A 54 10.91 -4.73 -11.07
C GLU A 54 10.31 -3.46 -11.70
N ASN A 55 10.27 -3.41 -13.04
CA ASN A 55 9.73 -2.28 -13.80
C ASN A 55 8.30 -2.55 -14.33
N SER A 56 7.63 -3.57 -13.81
CA SER A 56 6.28 -3.93 -14.26
C SER A 56 5.24 -2.97 -13.67
N LEU A 57 4.42 -2.41 -14.54
CA LEU A 57 3.39 -1.43 -14.18
C LEU A 57 2.05 -2.14 -13.98
N THR A 58 1.78 -2.61 -12.77
CA THR A 58 0.52 -3.28 -12.43
C THR A 58 -0.40 -2.41 -11.58
N HIS A 59 -1.67 -2.80 -11.43
CA HIS A 59 -2.63 -2.10 -10.58
C HIS A 59 -2.42 -2.41 -9.09
N GLY A 60 -3.20 -1.79 -8.19
CA GLY A 60 -3.11 -2.10 -6.76
C GLY A 60 -1.77 -1.73 -6.15
N MET A 61 -1.21 -2.69 -5.41
CA MET A 61 0.09 -2.58 -4.75
C MET A 61 1.24 -2.33 -5.73
N GLY A 62 1.17 -2.88 -6.95
CA GLY A 62 2.23 -2.69 -7.93
C GLY A 62 2.43 -1.25 -8.38
N ARG A 63 1.45 -0.37 -8.19
CA ARG A 63 1.63 1.06 -8.45
C ARG A 63 2.54 1.75 -7.43
N PHE A 64 2.61 1.22 -6.20
CA PHE A 64 3.40 1.75 -5.10
C PHE A 64 4.73 0.99 -4.90
N CYS A 65 4.78 -0.29 -5.29
CA CYS A 65 5.96 -1.14 -5.18
C CYS A 65 6.96 -0.89 -6.32
N LEU A 66 7.67 0.24 -6.25
CA LEU A 66 8.62 0.68 -7.27
C LEU A 66 10.04 0.70 -6.72
N ASN A 67 10.96 -0.04 -7.34
CA ASN A 67 12.36 -0.04 -6.92
C ASN A 67 13.15 1.14 -7.51
N ARG A 68 12.88 2.35 -7.02
CA ARG A 68 13.59 3.58 -7.45
C ARG A 68 14.65 4.05 -6.46
N HIS A 69 14.64 3.48 -5.25
CA HIS A 69 15.51 3.85 -4.14
C HIS A 69 16.07 2.59 -3.45
N ASP A 70 16.66 1.69 -4.23
CA ASP A 70 17.41 0.51 -3.75
C ASP A 70 16.71 -0.31 -2.65
N GLY A 71 15.45 -0.69 -2.91
CA GLY A 71 14.63 -1.52 -2.04
C GLY A 71 13.70 -0.74 -1.12
N PHE A 72 13.62 0.58 -1.29
CA PHE A 72 12.75 1.46 -0.51
C PHE A 72 11.80 2.28 -1.39
N ALA A 73 10.67 2.64 -0.79
CA ALA A 73 9.75 3.67 -1.25
C ALA A 73 9.58 4.71 -0.14
N ASN A 74 9.40 5.98 -0.48
CA ASN A 74 9.14 7.03 0.51
C ASN A 74 7.64 7.27 0.69
N GLY A 75 7.25 7.59 1.92
CA GLY A 75 5.85 7.86 2.26
C GLY A 75 5.68 8.83 3.42
N CYS A 76 4.58 9.58 3.35
CA CYS A 76 4.05 10.38 4.44
C CYS A 76 2.91 9.60 5.13
N MET A 77 3.00 9.51 6.45
CA MET A 77 2.04 8.77 7.28
C MET A 77 0.96 9.71 7.84
N MET A 78 -0.05 9.12 8.48
CA MET A 78 -1.20 9.85 9.01
C MET A 78 -0.88 10.65 10.28
N ASP A 79 0.23 10.34 10.96
CA ASP A 79 0.84 11.16 12.01
C ASP A 79 1.72 12.31 11.45
N LEU A 80 1.70 12.52 10.12
CA LEU A 80 2.51 13.51 9.39
C LEU A 80 4.02 13.24 9.39
N SER A 81 4.46 12.09 9.91
CA SER A 81 5.86 11.67 9.76
C SER A 81 6.17 11.27 8.31
N VAL A 82 7.43 11.46 7.91
CA VAL A 82 7.95 11.01 6.61
C VAL A 82 9.02 9.96 6.87
N ARG A 83 8.94 8.81 6.19
CA ARG A 83 9.95 7.76 6.35
C ARG A 83 10.14 6.92 5.08
N PRO A 84 11.35 6.36 4.89
CA PRO A 84 11.54 5.30 3.93
C PRO A 84 10.81 4.02 4.40
N ILE A 85 10.32 3.26 3.45
CA ILE A 85 9.58 2.02 3.65
C ILE A 85 10.17 0.96 2.76
N ARG A 86 10.60 -0.17 3.33
CA ARG A 86 11.06 -1.32 2.54
C ARG A 86 9.94 -1.77 1.61
N LEU A 87 10.25 -2.14 0.36
CA LEU A 87 9.21 -2.53 -0.61
C LEU A 87 8.30 -3.66 -0.09
N LYS A 88 8.87 -4.71 0.54
CA LYS A 88 8.08 -5.78 1.16
C LYS A 88 7.20 -5.32 2.33
N ALA A 89 7.55 -4.21 2.98
CA ALA A 89 6.78 -3.66 4.10
C ALA A 89 5.51 -2.91 3.67
N LEU A 90 5.32 -2.63 2.37
CA LEU A 90 4.11 -1.99 1.84
C LEU A 90 2.83 -2.78 2.15
N TRP A 91 2.90 -4.11 2.12
CA TRP A 91 1.81 -5.02 2.52
C TRP A 91 1.52 -5.02 4.03
N GLY A 92 2.38 -4.36 4.80
CA GLY A 92 2.21 -4.16 6.23
C GLY A 92 1.51 -2.88 6.62
N LEU A 93 1.35 -1.94 5.68
CA LEU A 93 0.70 -0.65 5.89
C LEU A 93 -0.82 -0.79 5.92
N LYS A 94 -1.49 0.13 6.60
CA LYS A 94 -2.93 0.15 6.80
C LYS A 94 -3.62 1.06 5.76
N TRP A 95 -3.65 0.60 4.51
CA TRP A 95 -4.19 1.33 3.36
C TRP A 95 -5.67 1.71 3.48
N HIS A 96 -6.45 0.90 4.19
CA HIS A 96 -7.86 1.14 4.50
C HIS A 96 -8.23 0.53 5.87
N LYS A 97 -9.42 0.85 6.40
CA LYS A 97 -9.85 0.42 7.75
C LYS A 97 -9.78 -1.09 7.98
N LYS A 98 -10.09 -1.87 6.94
CA LYS A 98 -10.11 -3.34 6.96
C LYS A 98 -8.83 -4.01 6.45
N THR A 99 -7.73 -3.27 6.21
CA THR A 99 -6.51 -3.88 5.66
C THR A 99 -5.96 -4.96 6.58
N ASN A 100 -5.62 -6.11 6.02
CA ASN A 100 -4.92 -7.21 6.66
C ASN A 100 -3.41 -6.98 6.59
N THR A 101 -2.85 -6.33 7.61
CA THR A 101 -1.41 -6.01 7.71
C THR A 101 -0.50 -7.23 7.90
N ASN A 102 -1.08 -8.42 8.06
CA ASN A 102 -0.39 -9.71 8.15
C ASN A 102 -0.34 -10.45 6.82
N TYR A 103 -1.02 -9.97 5.78
CA TYR A 103 -0.95 -10.56 4.45
C TYR A 103 0.49 -10.53 3.91
N ARG A 104 0.92 -11.65 3.34
CA ARG A 104 2.23 -11.80 2.69
C ARG A 104 2.00 -12.48 1.34
N PRO A 105 2.22 -11.78 0.21
CA PRO A 105 2.16 -12.44 -1.09
C PRO A 105 3.38 -13.34 -1.29
N ALA A 106 3.29 -14.24 -2.26
CA ALA A 106 4.48 -14.89 -2.81
C ALA A 106 5.35 -13.83 -3.50
N TRP A 107 6.58 -13.66 -3.05
CA TRP A 107 7.50 -12.66 -3.61
C TRP A 107 8.04 -13.13 -4.96
N PRO A 108 8.04 -12.28 -6.00
CA PRO A 108 8.66 -12.58 -7.27
C PRO A 108 10.19 -12.61 -7.10
N PHE A 109 10.88 -13.25 -8.05
CA PHE A 109 12.32 -13.48 -7.95
C PHE A 109 13.12 -12.20 -7.73
N TRP A 110 12.76 -11.09 -8.40
CA TRP A 110 13.45 -9.80 -8.26
C TRP A 110 13.34 -9.21 -6.85
N MET A 111 12.29 -9.55 -6.09
CA MET A 111 12.15 -9.16 -4.68
C MET A 111 12.76 -10.16 -3.71
N SER A 112 13.19 -11.35 -4.16
CA SER A 112 13.59 -12.45 -3.26
C SER A 112 14.68 -12.03 -2.27
N LYS A 113 15.71 -11.31 -2.76
CA LYS A 113 16.86 -10.84 -1.98
C LYS A 113 16.62 -9.54 -1.22
N MET A 114 15.46 -8.92 -1.37
CA MET A 114 15.14 -7.68 -0.65
C MET A 114 14.84 -7.95 0.83
N PRO A 115 15.18 -7.02 1.73
CA PRO A 115 14.89 -7.18 3.15
C PRO A 115 13.39 -7.40 3.40
N GLY A 116 13.08 -8.18 4.44
CA GLY A 116 11.69 -8.44 4.88
C GLY A 116 10.96 -7.19 5.40
N LYS A 117 9.71 -7.39 5.82
CA LYS A 117 8.91 -6.37 6.51
C LYS A 117 9.58 -5.98 7.82
#